data_AF-A0A949DHT6-F1
#
_entry.id   AF-A0A949DHT6-F1
#
_cell.length_a   1.000
_cell.length_b   1.000
_cell.length_c   1.000
_cell.angle_alpha   90.00
_cell.angle_beta   90.00
_cell.angle_gamma   90.00
#
_symmetry.space_group_name_H-M   'P 1'
#
loop_
_entity.id
_entity.type
_entity.pdbx_description
1 polymer ?
#
loop_
_entity_poly.entity_id
_entity_poly.type
_entity_poly.pdbx_seq_one_letter_code
_entity_poly.pdbx_strand_id
1 'polypeptide(L)'
;LEELLHLLKTLKINYRLRKFTQIDHFQAVFTNKNFEQKEFGSSDKVLIFEKNAELIVSEINFLQKNANWADIIYILPQTLLEEFSTYNNVYAYKKTQDIFDILKTNKFHFALIAGVDKSILSQAQTAPRQLTLDF
;
A
#
# COMPACT_ATOMS: atom_id res chain seq x y z
N LEU A 1 17.88 1.34 -19.39
CA LEU A 1 17.65 2.61 -18.65
C LEU A 1 18.56 2.70 -17.42
N GLU A 2 18.62 1.66 -16.59
CA GLU A 2 19.47 1.62 -15.40
C GLU A 2 20.94 1.92 -15.69
N GLU A 3 21.55 1.28 -16.69
CA GLU A 3 22.95 1.53 -17.08
C GLU A 3 23.21 2.99 -17.49
N LEU A 4 22.25 3.61 -18.18
CA LEU A 4 22.33 5.02 -18.58
C LEU A 4 22.24 5.94 -17.36
N LEU A 5 21.29 5.69 -16.44
CA LEU A 5 21.18 6.47 -15.20
C LEU A 5 22.42 6.31 -14.32
N HIS A 6 22.98 5.10 -14.26
CA HIS A 6 24.22 4.81 -13.58
C HIS A 6 25.38 5.59 -14.20
N LEU A 7 25.54 5.56 -15.53
CA LEU A 7 26.55 6.33 -16.26
C LEU A 7 26.42 7.83 -15.98
N LEU A 8 25.20 8.40 -16.10
CA LEU A 8 24.95 9.81 -15.83
C LEU A 8 25.30 10.19 -14.39
N LYS A 9 24.98 9.32 -13.41
CA LYS A 9 25.34 9.50 -12.01
C LYS A 9 26.85 9.45 -11.78
N THR A 10 27.54 8.49 -12.38
CA THR A 10 29.00 8.33 -12.30
C THR A 10 29.74 9.52 -12.91
N LEU A 11 29.25 10.04 -14.04
CA LEU A 11 29.79 11.21 -14.71
C LEU A 11 29.36 12.55 -14.09
N LYS A 12 28.54 12.53 -13.03
CA LYS A 12 27.96 13.73 -12.39
C LYS A 12 27.19 14.64 -13.36
N ILE A 13 26.59 14.05 -14.39
CA ILE A 13 25.78 14.78 -15.37
C ILE A 13 24.40 15.01 -14.74
N ASN A 14 23.99 16.28 -14.67
CA ASN A 14 22.66 16.63 -14.19
C ASN A 14 21.59 16.15 -15.17
N TYR A 15 20.60 15.40 -14.67
CA TYR A 15 19.44 15.00 -15.45
C TYR A 15 18.16 15.20 -14.66
N ARG A 16 17.07 15.41 -15.39
CA ARG A 16 15.72 15.45 -14.83
C ARG A 16 14.86 14.44 -15.56
N LEU A 17 14.41 13.45 -14.82
CA LEU A 17 13.41 12.51 -15.31
C LEU A 17 12.07 13.25 -15.46
N ARG A 18 11.47 13.14 -16.64
CA ARG A 18 10.17 13.74 -16.98
C ARG A 18 9.24 12.62 -17.45
N LYS A 19 7.92 12.82 -17.30
CA LYS A 19 6.89 11.83 -17.68
C LYS A 19 7.12 10.46 -17.03
N PHE A 20 7.32 10.43 -15.71
CA PHE A 20 6.91 9.23 -15.00
C PHE A 20 5.41 9.10 -15.25
N THR A 21 5.02 8.16 -16.11
CA THR A 21 3.66 7.62 -16.08
C THR A 21 3.34 7.26 -14.63
N GLN A 22 2.09 7.42 -14.21
CA GLN A 22 1.68 7.00 -12.87
C GLN A 22 2.16 5.56 -12.68
N ILE A 23 3.10 5.38 -11.75
CA ILE A 23 3.54 4.04 -11.36
C ILE A 23 2.35 3.52 -10.57
N ASP A 24 1.55 2.67 -11.22
CA ASP A 24 0.33 2.11 -10.65
C ASP A 24 0.59 0.90 -9.73
N HIS A 25 1.85 0.78 -9.30
CA HIS A 25 2.39 -0.28 -8.48
C HIS A 25 2.97 0.30 -7.19
N PHE A 26 3.01 -0.51 -6.13
CA PHE A 26 3.57 -0.16 -4.83
C PHE A 26 3.09 1.23 -4.32
N GLN A 27 1.79 1.49 -4.41
CA GLN A 27 1.24 2.81 -4.10
C GLN A 27 1.10 3.01 -2.59
N ALA A 28 2.04 3.73 -1.99
CA ALA A 28 1.98 4.10 -0.57
C ALA A 28 1.02 5.27 -0.31
N VAL A 29 0.06 5.07 0.59
CA VAL A 29 -0.93 6.04 1.02
C VAL A 29 -0.89 6.16 2.54
N PHE A 30 -0.57 7.35 3.04
CA PHE A 30 -0.62 7.67 4.47
C PHE A 30 -2.08 7.84 4.87
N THR A 31 -2.50 7.14 5.93
CA THR A 31 -3.91 7.16 6.37
C THR A 31 -4.02 7.34 7.88
N ASN A 32 -5.11 7.95 8.36
CA ASN A 32 -5.44 7.93 9.79
C ASN A 32 -6.23 6.66 10.17
N LYS A 33 -6.71 6.60 11.43
CA LYS A 33 -7.54 5.49 11.95
C LYS A 33 -8.87 5.30 11.20
N ASN A 34 -9.34 6.32 10.48
CA ASN A 34 -10.56 6.29 9.68
C ASN A 34 -10.28 5.98 8.19
N PHE A 35 -9.04 5.62 7.84
CA PHE A 35 -8.60 5.40 6.46
C PHE A 35 -8.68 6.64 5.55
N GLU A 36 -8.76 7.83 6.14
CA GLU A 36 -8.67 9.08 5.40
C GLU A 36 -7.23 9.33 4.99
N GLN A 37 -7.02 9.66 3.72
CA GLN A 37 -5.70 10.00 3.21
C GLN A 37 -5.16 11.26 3.90
N LYS A 38 -3.88 11.21 4.29
CA LYS A 38 -3.15 12.31 4.89
C LYS A 38 -1.89 12.62 4.08
N GLU A 39 -1.28 13.77 4.39
CA GLU A 39 -0.02 14.17 3.77
C GLU A 39 1.13 13.24 4.20
N PHE A 40 2.15 13.16 3.36
CA PHE A 40 3.35 12.36 3.62
C PHE A 40 3.94 12.69 5.01
N GLY A 41 4.20 11.65 5.81
CA GLY A 41 4.84 11.79 7.13
C GLY A 41 3.94 12.29 8.26
N SER A 42 2.66 12.56 7.99
CA SER A 42 1.69 13.01 9.01
C SER A 42 0.97 11.89 9.74
N SER A 43 1.22 10.63 9.36
CA SER A 43 0.67 9.43 9.99
C SER A 43 1.72 8.33 10.09
N ASP A 44 1.60 7.51 11.15
CA ASP A 44 2.36 6.29 11.39
C ASP A 44 1.80 5.08 10.61
N LYS A 45 0.62 5.23 9.99
CA LYS A 45 -0.04 4.18 9.21
C LYS A 45 0.04 4.44 7.71
N VAL A 46 0.63 3.49 7.01
CA VAL A 46 0.80 3.52 5.56
C VAL A 46 0.18 2.26 4.95
N LEU A 47 -0.73 2.46 4.00
CA LEU A 47 -1.29 1.40 3.18
C LEU A 47 -0.54 1.38 1.85
N ILE A 48 -0.03 0.23 1.45
CA ILE A 48 0.70 0.03 0.21
C ILE A 48 -0.18 -0.84 -0.67
N PHE A 49 -0.61 -0.30 -1.81
CA PHE A 49 -1.48 -1.00 -2.73
C PHE A 49 -0.70 -1.54 -3.92
N GLU A 50 -0.91 -2.82 -4.23
CA GLU A 50 -0.36 -3.47 -5.41
C GLU A 50 -1.44 -4.26 -6.15
N LYS A 51 -1.63 -3.95 -7.44
CA LYS A 51 -2.61 -4.63 -8.30
C LYS A 51 -2.10 -5.96 -8.84
N ASN A 52 -0.81 -6.03 -9.13
CA ASN A 52 -0.16 -7.16 -9.76
C ASN A 52 0.38 -8.13 -8.71
N ALA A 53 -0.26 -9.29 -8.59
CA ALA A 53 0.14 -10.36 -7.70
C ALA A 53 1.58 -10.85 -7.92
N GLU A 54 2.11 -10.76 -9.16
CA GLU A 54 3.47 -11.22 -9.49
C GLU A 54 4.56 -10.41 -8.79
N LEU A 55 4.27 -9.16 -8.42
CA LEU A 55 5.24 -8.28 -7.76
C LEU A 55 5.29 -8.48 -6.24
N ILE A 56 4.27 -9.09 -5.64
CA ILE A 56 4.09 -9.17 -4.19
C ILE A 56 5.29 -9.81 -3.50
N VAL A 57 5.85 -10.90 -4.04
CA VAL A 57 7.03 -11.55 -3.43
C VAL A 57 8.22 -10.59 -3.38
N SER A 58 8.47 -9.85 -4.46
CA SER A 58 9.56 -8.88 -4.53
C SER A 58 9.33 -7.71 -3.57
N GLU A 59 8.09 -7.28 -3.42
CA GLU A 59 7.69 -6.18 -2.53
C GLU A 59 7.76 -6.57 -1.06
N ILE A 60 7.34 -7.78 -0.69
CA ILE A 60 7.53 -8.33 0.66
C ILE A 60 9.02 -8.36 1.00
N ASN A 61 9.85 -8.91 0.11
CA ASN A 61 11.30 -8.95 0.32
C ASN A 61 11.90 -7.54 0.46
N PHE A 62 11.44 -6.59 -0.35
CA PHE A 62 11.85 -5.19 -0.26
C PHE A 62 11.48 -4.58 1.10
N LEU A 63 10.25 -4.78 1.56
CA LEU A 63 9.76 -4.27 2.84
C LEU A 63 10.51 -4.90 4.02
N GLN A 64 10.69 -6.22 4.02
CA GLN A 64 11.46 -6.91 5.07
C GLN A 64 12.90 -6.42 5.16
N LYS A 65 13.54 -6.11 4.02
CA LYS A 65 14.91 -5.63 3.98
C LYS A 65 15.06 -4.17 4.42
N ASN A 66 14.12 -3.30 4.02
CA ASN A 66 14.27 -1.85 4.18
C ASN A 66 13.44 -1.25 5.33
N ALA A 67 12.46 -1.99 5.84
CA ALA A 67 11.55 -1.58 6.92
C ALA A 67 11.48 -2.63 8.03
N ASN A 68 12.62 -3.25 8.36
CA ASN A 68 12.72 -4.27 9.42
C ASN A 68 12.34 -3.78 10.84
N TRP A 69 12.34 -2.46 11.05
CA TRP A 69 11.91 -1.80 12.28
C TRP A 69 10.38 -1.72 12.42
N ALA A 70 9.65 -1.93 11.32
CA ALA A 70 8.23 -1.66 11.24
C ALA A 70 7.40 -2.95 11.38
N ASP A 71 6.29 -2.86 12.10
CA ASP A 71 5.25 -3.90 12.06
C ASP A 71 4.54 -3.88 10.72
N ILE A 72 4.75 -4.93 9.92
CA ILE A 72 4.16 -5.08 8.59
C ILE A 72 3.15 -6.22 8.61
N ILE A 73 1.98 -5.95 8.05
CA ILE A 73 0.97 -6.97 7.74
C ILE A 73 0.79 -7.07 6.22
N TYR A 74 0.49 -8.28 5.76
CA TYR A 74 0.27 -8.58 4.34
C TYR A 74 -1.17 -9.04 4.17
N ILE A 75 -1.94 -8.34 3.34
CA ILE A 75 -3.35 -8.61 3.10
C ILE A 75 -3.49 -9.06 1.65
N LEU A 76 -3.79 -10.35 1.46
CA LEU A 76 -3.75 -11.01 0.16
C LEU A 76 -5.12 -11.59 -0.21
N PRO A 77 -5.46 -11.71 -1.51
CA PRO A 77 -6.61 -12.49 -1.93
C PRO A 77 -6.53 -13.91 -1.37
N GLN A 78 -7.66 -14.47 -0.92
CA GLN A 78 -7.75 -15.83 -0.39
C GLN A 78 -7.12 -16.88 -1.33
N THR A 79 -7.18 -16.65 -2.65
CA THR A 79 -6.63 -17.53 -3.67
C THR A 79 -5.11 -17.66 -3.62
N LEU A 80 -4.41 -16.66 -3.05
CA LEU A 80 -2.95 -16.65 -2.93
C LEU A 80 -2.47 -17.13 -1.57
N LEU A 81 -3.35 -17.33 -0.58
CA LEU A 81 -2.93 -17.58 0.80
C LEU A 81 -1.99 -18.77 0.97
N GLU A 82 -2.21 -19.85 0.20
CA GLU A 82 -1.39 -21.07 0.27
C GLU A 82 0.07 -20.79 -0.13
N GLU A 83 0.29 -19.96 -1.15
CA GLU A 83 1.62 -19.56 -1.65
C GLU A 83 2.41 -18.76 -0.62
N PHE A 84 1.72 -18.07 0.30
CA PHE A 84 2.31 -17.21 1.32
C PHE A 84 2.18 -17.79 2.74
N SER A 85 1.87 -19.08 2.87
CA SER A 85 1.66 -19.76 4.16
C SER A 85 2.89 -19.76 5.08
N THR A 86 4.09 -19.56 4.54
CA THR A 86 5.35 -19.49 5.30
C THR A 86 5.67 -18.10 5.85
N TYR A 87 4.95 -17.06 5.41
CA TYR A 87 5.16 -15.69 5.87
C TYR A 87 4.31 -15.41 7.11
N ASN A 88 4.91 -14.71 8.07
CA ASN A 88 4.19 -14.22 9.24
C ASN A 88 3.32 -13.01 8.88
N ASN A 89 2.29 -12.75 9.69
CA ASN A 89 1.39 -11.59 9.55
C ASN A 89 0.67 -11.50 8.19
N VAL A 90 0.39 -12.65 7.57
CA VAL A 90 -0.41 -12.74 6.35
C VAL A 90 -1.87 -12.97 6.70
N TYR A 91 -2.75 -12.20 6.08
CA TYR A 91 -4.19 -12.26 6.22
C TYR A 91 -4.83 -12.39 4.85
N ALA A 92 -5.83 -13.24 4.73
CA ALA A 92 -6.60 -13.39 3.50
C ALA A 92 -7.87 -12.55 3.52
N TYR A 93 -8.26 -12.02 2.36
CA TYR A 93 -9.57 -11.41 2.13
C TYR A 93 -10.32 -12.08 0.98
N LYS A 94 -11.66 -12.06 1.04
CA LYS A 94 -12.55 -12.51 -0.04
C LYS A 94 -13.29 -11.34 -0.69
N LYS A 95 -13.57 -10.29 0.09
CA LYS A 95 -14.19 -9.04 -0.35
C LYS A 95 -13.45 -7.85 0.25
N THR A 96 -13.62 -6.68 -0.36
CA THR A 96 -12.96 -5.43 0.07
C THR A 96 -13.25 -5.09 1.54
N GLN A 97 -14.44 -5.42 2.06
CA GLN A 97 -14.77 -5.18 3.46
C GLN A 97 -13.84 -5.93 4.44
N ASP A 98 -13.42 -7.14 4.10
CA ASP A 98 -12.55 -7.93 4.97
C ASP A 98 -11.18 -7.24 5.13
N ILE A 99 -10.70 -6.53 4.11
CA ILE A 99 -9.47 -5.72 4.18
C ILE A 99 -9.61 -4.69 5.30
N PHE A 100 -10.72 -3.94 5.34
CA PHE A 100 -10.94 -2.93 6.38
C PHE A 100 -11.08 -3.54 7.77
N ASP A 101 -11.71 -4.71 7.88
CA ASP A 101 -11.87 -5.41 9.15
C ASP A 101 -10.51 -5.90 9.69
N ILE A 102 -9.65 -6.41 8.80
CA ILE A 102 -8.25 -6.77 9.12
C ILE A 102 -7.46 -5.54 9.57
N LEU A 103 -7.55 -4.44 8.83
CA LEU A 103 -6.84 -3.19 9.16
C LEU A 103 -7.28 -2.60 10.51
N LYS A 104 -8.56 -2.72 10.88
CA LYS A 104 -9.07 -2.23 12.18
C LYS A 104 -8.61 -3.08 13.36
N THR A 105 -8.49 -4.39 13.16
CA THR A 105 -8.24 -5.35 14.23
C THR A 105 -6.74 -5.51 14.53
N ASN A 106 -5.88 -5.20 13.56
CA ASN A 106 -4.44 -5.40 13.67
C ASN A 106 -3.69 -4.09 13.90
N LYS A 107 -2.63 -4.15 14.72
CA LYS A 107 -1.65 -3.07 14.83
C LYS A 107 -0.58 -3.26 13.76
N PHE A 108 -0.26 -2.18 13.06
CA PHE A 108 0.72 -2.17 11.98
C PHE A 108 1.19 -0.74 11.73
N HIS A 109 2.38 -0.63 11.16
CA HIS A 109 2.92 0.57 10.54
C HIS A 109 2.67 0.54 9.02
N PHE A 110 2.96 -0.60 8.39
CA PHE A 110 2.72 -0.85 6.97
C PHE A 110 1.71 -1.98 6.76
N ALA A 111 0.77 -1.78 5.84
CA ALA A 111 -0.07 -2.85 5.33
C ALA A 111 0.11 -2.95 3.81
N LEU A 112 0.69 -4.05 3.33
CA LEU A 112 0.76 -4.34 1.90
C LEU A 112 -0.52 -5.08 1.49
N ILE A 113 -1.25 -4.52 0.54
CA ILE A 113 -2.56 -5.01 0.12
C ILE A 113 -2.49 -5.38 -1.37
N ALA A 114 -2.58 -6.68 -1.64
CA ALA A 114 -2.48 -7.23 -2.99
C ALA A 114 -3.83 -7.30 -3.69
N GLY A 115 -3.84 -7.19 -5.03
CA GLY A 115 -5.01 -7.40 -5.88
C GLY A 115 -6.02 -6.25 -5.91
N VAL A 116 -5.69 -5.11 -5.29
CA VAL A 116 -6.56 -3.92 -5.23
C VAL A 116 -5.74 -2.64 -5.33
N ASP A 117 -6.42 -1.52 -5.57
CA ASP A 117 -5.80 -0.20 -5.55
C ASP A 117 -6.45 0.76 -4.57
N LYS A 118 -5.80 1.91 -4.38
CA LYS A 118 -6.23 2.95 -3.43
C LYS A 118 -7.67 3.43 -3.63
N SER A 119 -8.30 3.19 -4.78
CA SER A 119 -9.71 3.52 -5.00
C SER A 119 -10.65 2.87 -3.97
N ILE A 120 -10.26 1.75 -3.34
CA ILE A 120 -11.07 1.16 -2.25
C ILE A 120 -11.27 2.13 -1.08
N LEU A 121 -10.34 3.07 -0.88
CA LEU A 121 -10.45 4.09 0.19
C LEU A 121 -11.56 5.09 -0.07
N SER A 122 -11.93 5.33 -1.33
CA SER A 122 -13.05 6.22 -1.67
C SER A 122 -14.40 5.62 -1.30
N GLN A 123 -14.53 4.29 -1.34
CA GLN A 123 -15.74 3.56 -0.96
C GLN A 123 -15.97 3.58 0.56
N ALA A 124 -14.90 3.68 1.35
CA ALA A 124 -14.99 3.79 2.80
C ALA A 124 -15.52 5.16 3.28
N GLN A 125 -15.47 6.19 2.43
CA GLN A 125 -15.84 7.57 2.79
C GLN A 125 -17.34 7.90 2.57
N THR A 126 -18.12 6.98 2.01
CA THR A 126 -19.55 7.22 1.66
C THR A 126 -20.55 6.86 2.77
N ALA A 127 -20.17 6.84 4.04
CA ALA A 127 -21.15 6.82 5.14
C ALA A 127 -21.90 8.19 5.19
N PRO A 128 -23.22 8.22 5.44
CA PRO A 128 -24.07 9.34 5.06
C PRO A 128 -23.72 10.61 5.82
N ARG A 129 -23.46 11.71 5.09
CA ARG A 129 -23.55 13.08 5.63
C ARG A 129 -24.96 13.25 6.18
N GLN A 130 -25.07 13.42 7.49
CA GLN A 130 -26.29 13.88 8.15
C GLN A 130 -26.79 15.13 7.41
N LEU A 131 -27.96 15.05 6.78
CA LEU A 131 -28.67 16.21 6.28
C LEU A 131 -29.12 17.01 7.51
N THR A 132 -28.41 18.10 7.81
CA THR A 132 -28.97 19.13 8.70
C THR A 132 -30.11 19.79 7.94
N LEU A 133 -31.33 19.46 8.32
CA LEU A 133 -32.50 20.25 7.98
C LEU A 133 -32.46 21.48 8.89
N ASP A 134 -32.07 22.61 8.33
CA ASP A 134 -32.26 23.91 8.95
C ASP A 134 -33.76 24.23 8.90
N PHE A 135 -34.36 24.42 10.08
CA PHE A 135 -35.75 24.89 10.26
C PHE A 135 -35.78 26.42 10.38
#